data_AF-A0AAI8Z998-F1
#
_entry.id   AF-A0AAI8Z998-F1
#
_cell.length_a   1.000
_cell.length_b   1.000
_cell.length_c   1.000
_cell.angle_alpha   90.00
_cell.angle_beta   90.00
_cell.angle_gamma   90.00
#
_symmetry.space_group_name_H-M   'P 1'
#
loop_
_entity.id
_entity.type
_entity.pdbx_description
1 polymer ?
#
loop_
_entity_poly.entity_id
_entity_poly.type
_entity_poly.pdbx_seq_one_letter_code
_entity_poly.pdbx_strand_id
1 'polypeptide(L)'
;MANTYNIDISDTDAFEHQPLADSSKQIRLLAVLPGNPNEDIRVRLSTHWLDLEDGSDNQDEYQGEDYEDFAGVPPTPLDRYVRFSSVPPYNAISYTWGDTQTRRIWIDDQPHTVRENCYYALWQYRLHYSEVYV
;
A
#
# COMPACT_ATOMS: atom_id res chain seq x y z
N MET A 1 39.78 23.21 -14.78
CA MET A 1 39.66 21.88 -14.16
C MET A 1 38.20 21.72 -13.77
N ALA A 2 37.41 21.03 -14.59
CA ALA A 2 36.01 20.77 -14.32
C ALA A 2 35.88 19.33 -13.80
N ASN A 3 35.43 19.16 -12.56
CA ASN A 3 35.11 17.86 -12.00
C ASN A 3 33.77 17.42 -12.59
N THR A 4 33.82 16.56 -13.60
CA THR A 4 32.67 15.78 -14.04
C THR A 4 32.45 14.66 -13.03
N TYR A 5 31.42 14.78 -12.20
CA TYR A 5 30.92 13.66 -11.42
C TYR A 5 30.32 12.65 -12.41
N ASN A 6 31.12 11.67 -12.81
CA ASN A 6 30.61 10.45 -13.43
C ASN A 6 29.76 9.74 -12.37
N ILE A 7 28.46 9.98 -12.40
CA ILE A 7 27.52 9.07 -11.75
C ILE A 7 27.57 7.80 -12.58
N ASP A 8 28.28 6.82 -12.06
CA ASP A 8 28.33 5.48 -12.63
C ASP A 8 26.92 4.89 -12.53
N ILE A 9 26.20 4.85 -13.65
CA ILE A 9 24.88 4.20 -13.78
C ILE A 9 25.13 2.69 -13.98
N SER A 10 25.97 2.10 -13.16
CA SER A 10 26.30 0.67 -13.16
C SER A 10 25.89 0.00 -11.85
N ASP A 11 24.71 0.34 -11.36
CA ASP A 11 23.88 -0.59 -10.60
C ASP A 11 22.49 0.02 -10.53
N THR A 12 21.69 -0.13 -11.60
CA THR A 12 20.27 -0.23 -11.36
C THR A 12 20.09 -1.55 -10.63
N ASP A 13 20.17 -1.52 -9.30
CA ASP A 13 19.60 -2.54 -8.43
C ASP A 13 18.16 -2.71 -8.90
N ALA A 14 17.96 -3.67 -9.80
CA ALA A 14 16.66 -3.95 -10.35
C ALA A 14 15.81 -4.33 -9.15
N PHE A 15 14.73 -3.57 -8.92
CA PHE A 15 13.88 -3.79 -7.76
C PHE A 15 13.44 -5.25 -7.74
N GLU A 16 13.94 -6.02 -6.76
CA GLU A 16 13.58 -7.41 -6.61
C GLU A 16 12.19 -7.46 -5.97
N HIS A 17 11.20 -7.76 -6.79
CA HIS A 17 9.83 -7.89 -6.31
C HIS A 17 9.72 -9.12 -5.39
N GLN A 18 9.55 -8.86 -4.09
CA GLN A 18 9.27 -9.88 -3.09
C GLN A 18 7.75 -10.04 -2.96
N PRO A 19 7.13 -11.11 -3.49
CA PRO A 19 5.69 -11.31 -3.36
C PRO A 19 5.29 -11.56 -1.90
N LEU A 20 4.01 -11.36 -1.59
CA LEU A 20 3.43 -11.82 -0.34
C LEU A 20 3.38 -13.35 -0.30
N ALA A 21 3.42 -13.94 0.89
CA ALA A 21 3.32 -15.39 1.05
C ALA A 21 1.92 -15.90 0.67
N ASP A 22 0.89 -15.12 1.00
CA ASP A 22 -0.48 -15.32 0.53
C ASP A 22 -1.09 -13.96 0.20
N SER A 23 -1.08 -13.57 -1.08
CA SER A 23 -1.58 -12.27 -1.53
C SER A 23 -3.09 -12.09 -1.35
N SER A 24 -3.84 -13.17 -1.08
CA SER A 24 -5.28 -13.09 -0.78
C SER A 24 -5.55 -12.80 0.70
N LYS A 25 -4.57 -13.01 1.57
CA LYS A 25 -4.71 -12.91 3.03
C LYS A 25 -3.70 -11.99 3.69
N GLN A 26 -2.87 -11.30 2.92
CA GLN A 26 -1.85 -10.43 3.46
C GLN A 26 -1.88 -9.06 2.81
N ILE A 27 -1.50 -8.06 3.60
CA ILE A 27 -1.23 -6.70 3.12
C ILE A 27 0.09 -6.20 3.67
N ARG A 28 0.70 -5.24 2.97
CA ARG A 28 1.85 -4.48 3.47
C ARG A 28 1.40 -3.07 3.80
N LEU A 29 1.81 -2.59 4.97
CA LEU A 29 1.56 -1.22 5.42
C LEU A 29 2.90 -0.53 5.69
N LEU A 30 2.96 0.76 5.38
CA LEU A 30 4.09 1.64 5.64
C LEU A 30 3.79 2.52 6.85
N ALA A 31 4.59 2.43 7.91
CA ALA A 31 4.55 3.43 8.98
C ALA A 31 5.48 4.59 8.63
N VAL A 32 4.92 5.78 8.40
CA VAL A 32 5.73 6.99 8.15
C VAL A 32 6.33 7.48 9.47
N LEU A 33 7.67 7.52 9.54
CA LEU A 33 8.39 7.90 10.75
C LEU A 33 8.45 9.43 10.89
N PRO A 34 8.43 9.96 12.13
CA PRO A 34 8.59 11.39 12.38
C PRO A 34 9.97 11.89 11.91
N GLY A 35 10.03 13.14 11.49
CA GLY A 35 11.25 13.80 11.02
C GLY A 35 10.97 15.24 10.63
N ASN A 36 12.03 16.03 10.44
CA ASN A 36 11.90 17.43 10.05
C ASN A 36 11.45 17.57 8.58
N PRO A 37 10.77 18.67 8.18
CA PRO A 37 10.30 18.85 6.81
C PRO A 37 11.40 18.77 5.74
N ASN A 38 12.64 19.10 6.12
CA ASN A 38 13.82 19.10 5.25
C ASN A 38 14.62 17.78 5.30
N GLU A 39 14.22 16.83 6.15
CA GLU A 39 14.83 15.51 6.21
C GLU A 39 14.14 14.55 5.25
N ASP A 40 14.91 13.60 4.71
CA ASP A 40 14.39 12.50 3.91
C ASP A 40 13.25 11.78 4.63
N ILE A 41 12.29 11.30 3.84
CA ILE A 41 11.18 10.50 4.37
C ILE A 41 11.73 9.13 4.74
N ARG A 42 11.42 8.70 5.97
CA ARG A 42 11.70 7.37 6.46
C ARG A 42 10.39 6.66 6.74
N VAL A 43 10.29 5.41 6.33
CA VAL A 43 9.14 4.56 6.57
C VAL A 43 9.59 3.20 7.07
N ARG A 44 8.71 2.53 7.82
CA ARG A 44 8.89 1.13 8.23
C ARG A 44 7.90 0.26 7.49
N LEU A 45 8.37 -0.82 6.86
CA LEU A 45 7.49 -1.78 6.19
C LEU A 45 7.05 -2.85 7.19
N SER A 46 5.77 -3.23 7.14
CA SER A 46 5.24 -4.34 7.92
C SER A 46 4.22 -5.12 7.11
N THR A 47 4.18 -6.44 7.29
CA THR A 47 3.20 -7.32 6.64
C THR A 47 2.20 -7.81 7.68
N HIS A 48 0.91 -7.69 7.35
CA HIS A 48 -0.19 -8.07 8.24
C HIS A 48 -1.10 -9.09 7.58
N TRP A 49 -1.68 -9.96 8.38
CA TRP A 49 -2.69 -10.91 7.93
C TRP A 49 -4.07 -10.25 7.94
N LEU A 50 -4.88 -10.65 6.96
CA LEU A 50 -6.27 -10.31 6.84
C LEU A 50 -7.11 -11.48 7.35
N ASP A 51 -8.04 -11.20 8.26
CA ASP A 51 -9.02 -12.19 8.68
C ASP A 51 -10.09 -12.28 7.59
N LEU A 52 -10.23 -13.46 6.99
CA LEU A 52 -11.26 -13.70 5.98
C LEU A 52 -12.33 -14.58 6.58
N GLU A 53 -13.52 -14.02 6.82
CA GLU A 53 -14.69 -14.83 7.14
C GLU A 53 -15.23 -15.44 5.85
N ASP A 54 -15.54 -16.73 5.89
CA ASP A 54 -16.33 -17.37 4.84
C ASP A 54 -17.76 -16.85 5.00
N GLY A 55 -18.40 -16.44 3.91
CA GLY A 55 -19.76 -15.87 3.93
C GLY A 55 -20.85 -16.85 4.38
N SER A 56 -20.49 -18.00 4.96
CA SER A 56 -21.39 -19.05 5.40
C SER A 56 -22.23 -18.68 6.64
N ASP A 57 -21.83 -17.65 7.40
CA ASP A 57 -22.52 -17.25 8.64
C ASP A 57 -23.55 -16.11 8.44
N ASN A 58 -23.57 -15.45 7.28
CA ASN A 58 -24.62 -14.49 6.94
C ASN A 58 -25.83 -15.23 6.36
N GLN A 59 -26.63 -15.86 7.23
CA GLN A 59 -28.00 -16.31 6.91
C GLN A 59 -29.02 -15.17 7.03
N ASP A 60 -28.59 -13.91 6.90
CA ASP A 60 -29.53 -12.82 6.68
C ASP A 60 -30.05 -12.96 5.25
N GLU A 61 -31.18 -13.65 5.18
CA GLU A 61 -32.04 -13.89 4.04
C GLU A 61 -32.05 -12.66 3.12
N TYR A 62 -31.28 -12.75 2.02
CA TYR A 62 -31.30 -11.77 0.94
C TYR A 62 -32.71 -11.81 0.32
N GLN A 63 -33.63 -11.00 0.84
CA GLN A 63 -34.95 -10.79 0.23
C GLN A 63 -34.77 -9.87 -0.99
N GLY A 64 -34.20 -10.43 -2.06
CA GLY A 64 -34.07 -9.75 -3.35
C GLY A 64 -35.41 -9.78 -4.07
N GLU A 65 -36.17 -8.68 -4.05
CA GLU A 65 -37.42 -8.59 -4.83
C GLU A 65 -37.23 -8.06 -6.27
N ASP A 66 -36.02 -7.69 -6.70
CA ASP A 66 -35.83 -6.97 -7.98
C ASP A 66 -34.83 -7.65 -8.96
N TYR A 67 -34.77 -8.99 -9.01
CA TYR A 67 -33.90 -9.72 -9.97
C TYR A 67 -34.63 -10.84 -10.74
N GLU A 68 -35.77 -10.55 -11.36
CA GLU A 68 -36.55 -11.54 -12.12
C GLU A 68 -35.89 -11.99 -13.46
N ASP A 69 -34.68 -11.52 -13.82
CA ASP A 69 -34.09 -11.77 -15.16
C ASP A 69 -32.86 -12.71 -15.19
N PHE A 70 -32.45 -13.29 -14.04
CA PHE A 70 -31.34 -14.26 -13.98
C PHE A 70 -31.74 -15.54 -13.22
N ALA A 71 -32.85 -16.16 -13.60
CA ALA A 71 -33.23 -17.47 -13.10
C ALA A 71 -32.19 -18.54 -13.52
N GLY A 72 -31.25 -18.86 -12.63
CA GLY A 72 -30.31 -19.98 -12.80
C GLY A 72 -28.83 -19.66 -12.58
N VAL A 73 -28.46 -18.43 -12.20
CA VAL A 73 -27.09 -18.15 -11.74
C VAL A 73 -27.03 -18.52 -10.24
N PRO A 74 -26.29 -19.58 -9.83
CA PRO A 74 -26.08 -19.82 -8.42
C PRO A 74 -25.39 -18.59 -7.80
N PRO A 75 -25.70 -18.21 -6.55
CA PRO A 75 -24.95 -17.17 -5.88
C PRO A 75 -23.47 -17.54 -5.98
N THR A 76 -22.69 -16.69 -6.63
CA THR A 76 -21.25 -16.90 -6.69
C THR A 76 -20.71 -16.87 -5.26
N PRO A 77 -19.72 -17.70 -4.89
CA PRO A 77 -19.16 -17.74 -3.52
C PRO A 77 -18.36 -16.47 -3.14
N LEU A 78 -18.72 -15.30 -3.65
CA LEU A 78 -17.83 -14.15 -3.78
C LEU A 78 -17.88 -13.13 -2.65
N ASP A 79 -18.72 -13.29 -1.65
CA ASP A 79 -18.76 -12.36 -0.51
C ASP A 79 -17.84 -12.83 0.62
N ARG A 80 -16.56 -13.04 0.29
CA ARG A 80 -15.52 -13.22 1.31
C ARG A 80 -15.17 -11.84 1.87
N TYR A 81 -15.79 -11.48 2.99
CA TYR A 81 -15.52 -10.23 3.66
C TYR A 81 -14.13 -10.24 4.29
N VAL A 82 -13.34 -9.23 3.96
CA VAL A 82 -12.02 -8.99 4.55
C VAL A 82 -12.23 -8.18 5.83
N ARG A 83 -11.94 -8.77 6.99
CA ARG A 83 -11.86 -8.02 8.24
C ARG A 83 -10.47 -7.43 8.41
N PHE A 84 -10.44 -6.10 8.47
CA PHE A 84 -9.26 -5.32 8.82
C PHE A 84 -9.10 -5.13 10.35
N SER A 85 -9.89 -5.82 11.17
CA SER A 85 -9.86 -5.64 12.63
C SER A 85 -8.55 -6.08 13.29
N SER A 86 -7.80 -6.98 12.65
CA SER A 86 -6.49 -7.44 13.11
C SER A 86 -5.33 -6.62 12.58
N VAL A 87 -5.56 -5.71 11.61
CA VAL A 87 -4.51 -4.83 11.10
C VAL A 87 -4.52 -3.50 11.86
N PRO A 88 -3.36 -2.86 12.07
CA PRO A 88 -3.31 -1.54 12.69
C PRO A 88 -4.17 -0.52 11.91
N PRO A 89 -4.76 0.49 12.57
CA PRO A 89 -5.41 1.58 11.88
C PRO A 89 -4.47 2.22 10.86
N TYR A 90 -4.96 2.43 9.65
CA TYR A 90 -4.20 3.00 8.54
C TYR A 90 -5.03 4.01 7.75
N ASN A 91 -4.34 4.95 7.10
CA ASN A 91 -4.94 5.90 6.19
C ASN A 91 -4.51 5.57 4.77
N ALA A 92 -5.47 5.30 3.89
CA ALA A 92 -5.14 5.15 2.48
C ALA A 92 -4.72 6.51 1.90
N ILE A 93 -3.53 6.55 1.29
CA ILE A 93 -3.09 7.68 0.48
C ILE A 93 -3.20 7.33 -1.00
N SER A 94 -3.68 8.28 -1.80
CA SER A 94 -3.77 8.13 -3.25
C SER A 94 -2.96 9.23 -3.93
N TYR A 95 -2.21 8.88 -4.97
CA TYR A 95 -1.49 9.84 -5.81
C TYR A 95 -1.59 9.43 -7.28
N THR A 96 -1.43 10.39 -8.17
CA THR A 96 -1.42 10.13 -9.61
C THR A 96 -0.01 9.74 -10.07
N TRP A 97 0.08 8.83 -11.01
CA TRP A 97 1.32 8.61 -11.75
C TRP A 97 1.62 9.88 -12.55
N GLY A 98 2.78 10.48 -12.33
CA GLY A 98 3.18 11.73 -12.99
C GLY A 98 4.66 11.71 -13.34
N ASP A 99 5.31 12.85 -13.08
CA ASP A 99 6.70 13.15 -13.46
C ASP A 99 7.65 11.95 -13.26
N THR A 100 8.58 11.79 -14.19
CA THR A 100 9.64 10.78 -14.14
C THR A 100 10.76 11.16 -13.20
N GLN A 101 10.78 12.40 -12.70
CA GLN A 101 11.67 12.81 -11.62
C GLN A 101 11.50 11.91 -10.40
N THR A 102 12.63 11.51 -9.83
CA THR A 102 12.70 10.61 -8.69
C THR A 102 13.31 11.27 -7.47
N ARG A 103 12.91 10.80 -6.30
CA ARG A 103 13.46 11.20 -5.00
C ARG A 103 13.73 9.97 -4.15
N ARG A 104 14.65 10.12 -3.20
CA ARG A 104 15.01 9.07 -2.25
C ARG A 104 14.08 9.09 -1.05
N ILE A 105 13.67 7.90 -0.63
CA ILE A 105 13.11 7.62 0.69
C ILE A 105 13.89 6.48 1.33
N TRP A 106 13.66 6.23 2.61
CA TRP A 106 14.25 5.10 3.32
C TRP A 106 13.15 4.16 3.80
N ILE A 107 13.21 2.89 3.40
CA ILE A 107 12.31 1.82 3.88
C ILE A 107 13.18 0.88 4.70
N ASP A 108 12.89 0.72 6.00
CA ASP A 108 13.68 -0.14 6.91
C ASP A 108 15.20 0.11 6.81
N ASP A 109 15.57 1.40 6.80
CA ASP A 109 16.95 1.91 6.65
C ASP A 109 17.65 1.56 5.33
N GLN A 110 16.91 1.03 4.35
CA GLN A 110 17.39 0.85 2.97
C GLN A 110 16.91 2.00 2.08
N PRO A 111 17.80 2.59 1.25
CA PRO A 111 17.43 3.67 0.35
C PRO A 111 16.62 3.14 -0.83
N HIS A 112 15.45 3.72 -1.07
CA HIS A 112 14.62 3.44 -2.23
C HIS A 112 14.35 4.70 -3.04
N THR A 113 14.31 4.53 -4.36
CA THR A 113 14.00 5.60 -5.30
C THR A 113 12.53 5.52 -5.68
N VAL A 114 11.76 6.57 -5.38
CA VAL A 114 10.35 6.69 -5.74
C VAL A 114 10.13 7.88 -6.65
N ARG A 115 9.03 7.89 -7.40
CA ARG A 115 8.65 9.07 -8.21
C ARG A 115 8.24 10.24 -7.31
N GLU A 116 8.43 11.44 -7.83
CA GLU A 116 8.17 12.68 -7.09
C GLU A 116 6.75 12.77 -6.54
N ASN A 117 5.72 12.32 -7.27
CA ASN A 117 4.35 12.31 -6.77
C ASN A 117 4.14 11.40 -5.54
N CYS A 118 4.79 10.23 -5.53
CA CYS A 118 4.75 9.33 -4.38
C CYS A 118 5.47 9.98 -3.18
N TYR A 119 6.63 10.59 -3.42
CA TYR A 119 7.35 11.33 -2.40
C TYR A 119 6.49 12.46 -1.80
N TYR A 120 5.83 13.27 -2.64
CA TYR A 120 4.98 14.35 -2.16
C TYR A 120 3.78 13.85 -1.35
N ALA A 121 3.14 12.76 -1.77
CA ALA A 121 2.03 12.17 -1.01
C ALA A 121 2.49 11.74 0.40
N LEU A 122 3.64 11.07 0.49
CA LEU A 122 4.24 10.68 1.77
C LEU A 122 4.69 11.89 2.61
N TRP A 123 5.22 12.93 1.96
CA TRP A 123 5.66 14.15 2.63
C TRP A 123 4.48 14.91 3.24
N GLN A 124 3.40 15.10 2.47
CA GLN A 124 2.16 15.69 2.96
C GLN A 124 1.58 14.86 4.11
N TYR A 125 1.59 13.54 3.97
CA TYR A 125 1.14 12.65 5.03
C TYR A 125 1.92 12.89 6.33
N ARG A 126 3.26 12.93 6.27
CA ARG A 126 4.13 13.19 7.43
C ARG A 126 3.83 14.55 8.10
N LEU A 127 3.43 15.56 7.34
CA LEU A 127 3.12 16.89 7.87
C LEU A 127 1.76 16.98 8.55
N HIS A 128 0.77 16.22 8.06
CA HIS A 128 -0.63 16.35 8.48
C HIS A 128 -1.10 15.26 9.44
N TYR A 129 -0.39 14.12 9.49
CA TYR A 129 -0.75 12.97 10.29
C TYR A 129 0.44 12.53 11.14
N SER A 130 0.27 12.50 12.45
CA SER A 130 1.25 11.95 13.38
C SER A 130 0.99 10.47 13.61
N GLU A 131 2.00 9.62 13.36
CA GLU A 131 2.09 8.23 13.85
C GLU A 131 0.96 7.26 13.44
N VAL A 132 0.59 7.24 12.16
CA VAL A 132 -0.39 6.27 11.62
C VAL A 132 0.16 5.59 10.36
N TYR A 133 -0.19 4.32 10.14
CA TYR A 133 0.18 3.55 8.94
C TYR A 133 -0.48 4.12 7.67
N VAL A 134 0.16 3.92 6.52
CA VAL A 134 -0.40 4.14 5.17
C VAL A 134 -0.28 2.90 4.29
#